data_AF-A0A832EB16-F1
#
_entry.id   AF-A0A832EB16-F1
#
_cell.length_a   1.000
_cell.length_b   1.000
_cell.length_c   1.000
_cell.angle_alpha   90.00
_cell.angle_beta   90.00
_cell.angle_gamma   90.00
#
_symmetry.space_group_name_H-M   'P 1'
#
loop_
_entity.id
_entity.type
_entity.pdbx_description
1 polymer ?
#
loop_
_entity_poly.entity_id
_entity_poly.type
_entity_poly.pdbx_seq_one_letter_code
_entity_poly.pdbx_strand_id
1 'polypeptide(L)'
;MAAKRPRIRIIVPMVWCAIFGLVGAGAAQPPVSSMGGWEKGGAYDRLYNPQELDKIKGTVVKIQEVTPLEGMSPGVALTVEDKDGTKALVHLGPRWFIDPKTMGIQVGDTVKITGCWADIKGQEVFMASKVKKGDHFEFKVRLTKDGTPFWTMSPEELAKERAAD
;
A
#
# COMPACT_ATOMS: atom_id res chain seq x y z
N MET A 1 -69.74 37.51 -42.03
CA MET A 1 -68.61 37.95 -42.87
C MET A 1 -67.56 38.64 -41.99
N ALA A 2 -66.30 38.34 -42.26
CA ALA A 2 -65.15 38.54 -41.37
C ALA A 2 -64.72 40.00 -41.17
N ALA A 3 -64.19 40.32 -39.99
CA ALA A 3 -63.35 41.50 -39.78
C ALA A 3 -62.23 41.24 -38.76
N LYS A 4 -61.06 40.93 -39.31
CA LYS A 4 -59.68 41.23 -38.88
C LYS A 4 -59.38 41.29 -37.37
N ARG A 5 -58.69 40.25 -36.88
CA ARG A 5 -57.88 40.30 -35.65
C ARG A 5 -56.56 41.04 -35.92
N PRO A 6 -56.10 41.95 -35.04
CA PRO A 6 -54.87 42.70 -35.24
C PRO A 6 -53.62 41.85 -34.97
N ARG A 7 -52.66 41.95 -35.89
CA ARG A 7 -51.29 41.42 -35.78
C ARG A 7 -50.52 42.24 -34.76
N ILE A 8 -50.14 41.64 -33.63
CA ILE A 8 -49.16 42.22 -32.71
C ILE A 8 -47.86 41.45 -32.89
N ARG A 9 -46.90 42.13 -33.51
CA ARG A 9 -45.50 41.72 -33.64
C ARG A 9 -44.84 41.91 -32.27
N ILE A 10 -44.67 40.83 -31.52
CA ILE A 10 -43.85 40.84 -30.30
C ILE A 10 -42.42 40.49 -30.71
N ILE A 11 -41.56 41.45 -30.44
CA ILE A 11 -40.13 41.49 -30.66
C ILE A 11 -39.49 40.44 -29.75
N VAL A 12 -38.65 39.56 -30.31
CA VAL A 12 -37.86 38.57 -29.57
C VAL A 12 -36.55 39.23 -29.13
N PRO A 13 -36.27 39.38 -27.82
CA PRO A 13 -34.91 39.48 -27.35
C PRO A 13 -34.48 38.14 -26.77
N MET A 14 -33.67 37.44 -27.55
CA MET A 14 -32.42 36.82 -27.13
C MET A 14 -32.09 36.93 -25.63
N VAL A 15 -32.39 35.90 -24.85
CA VAL A 15 -31.54 35.40 -23.75
C VAL A 15 -31.79 33.90 -23.62
N TRP A 16 -31.06 33.11 -24.42
CA TRP A 16 -30.97 31.67 -24.23
C TRP A 16 -29.86 31.42 -23.20
N CYS A 17 -30.22 31.45 -21.93
CA CYS A 17 -29.37 31.04 -20.81
C CYS A 17 -30.19 30.17 -19.87
N ALA A 18 -30.20 28.87 -20.13
CA ALA A 18 -30.40 27.85 -19.11
C ALA A 18 -29.58 26.64 -19.56
N ILE A 19 -28.27 26.76 -19.36
CA ILE A 19 -27.33 25.67 -19.56
C ILE A 19 -27.74 24.54 -18.64
N PHE A 20 -27.95 23.41 -19.31
CA PHE A 20 -27.99 22.04 -18.84
C PHE A 20 -27.41 21.81 -17.45
N GLY A 21 -28.18 21.07 -16.66
CA GLY A 21 -27.77 20.59 -15.35
C GLY A 21 -26.45 19.82 -15.42
N LEU A 22 -25.60 20.13 -14.47
CA LEU A 22 -24.65 19.16 -13.94
C LEU A 22 -24.99 19.07 -12.45
N VAL A 23 -25.91 18.16 -12.12
CA VAL A 23 -25.88 17.56 -10.78
C VAL A 23 -24.50 16.96 -10.67
N GLY A 24 -23.62 17.62 -9.92
CA GLY A 24 -22.35 17.07 -9.53
C GLY A 24 -22.67 15.80 -8.75
N ALA A 25 -22.66 14.67 -9.44
CA ALA A 25 -22.43 13.39 -8.82
C ALA A 25 -21.07 13.56 -8.17
N GLY A 26 -21.07 13.86 -6.87
CA GLY A 26 -19.91 13.61 -6.04
C GLY A 26 -19.55 12.17 -6.31
N ALA A 27 -18.45 11.96 -7.03
CA ALA A 27 -17.85 10.66 -7.13
C ALA A 27 -17.48 10.33 -5.68
N ALA A 28 -18.38 9.62 -5.00
CA ALA A 28 -18.04 8.84 -3.83
C ALA A 28 -16.91 7.95 -4.33
N GLN A 29 -15.68 8.35 -4.02
CA GLN A 29 -14.53 7.48 -4.18
C GLN A 29 -14.96 6.18 -3.47
N PRO A 30 -14.92 5.03 -4.16
CA PRO A 30 -15.26 3.78 -3.50
C PRO A 30 -14.46 3.75 -2.20
N PRO A 31 -15.08 3.42 -1.06
CA PRO A 31 -14.36 3.35 0.21
C PRO A 31 -13.13 2.52 -0.08
N VAL A 32 -11.95 3.07 0.17
CA VAL A 32 -10.68 2.35 0.04
C VAL A 32 -10.95 0.96 0.55
N SER A 33 -10.95 -0.01 -0.37
CA SER A 33 -11.31 -1.39 -0.07
C SER A 33 -10.60 -1.72 1.21
N SER A 34 -11.34 -2.00 2.30
CA SER A 34 -10.76 -2.18 3.64
C SER A 34 -9.45 -2.91 3.47
N MET A 35 -8.30 -2.25 3.69
CA MET A 35 -6.98 -2.82 3.34
C MET A 35 -6.65 -4.00 4.27
N GLY A 36 -7.65 -4.51 4.97
CA GLY A 36 -7.60 -5.56 5.97
C GLY A 36 -6.63 -5.20 7.06
N GLY A 37 -6.63 -3.96 7.56
CA GLY A 37 -5.74 -3.49 8.62
C GLY A 37 -4.32 -3.14 8.15
N TRP A 38 -4.02 -3.20 6.85
CA TRP A 38 -2.75 -2.76 6.26
C TRP A 38 -2.74 -1.28 5.83
N GLU A 39 -3.72 -0.48 6.27
CA GLU A 39 -3.81 0.95 5.93
C GLU A 39 -2.67 1.79 6.53
N LYS A 40 -2.24 2.82 5.79
CA LYS A 40 -1.31 3.84 6.28
C LYS A 40 -1.91 4.58 7.48
N GLY A 41 -1.15 4.71 8.57
CA GLY A 41 -1.62 5.30 9.83
C GLY A 41 -2.56 4.40 10.65
N GLY A 42 -2.81 3.16 10.21
CA GLY A 42 -3.56 2.14 10.95
C GLY A 42 -2.79 1.57 12.14
N ALA A 43 -3.44 0.69 12.92
CA ALA A 43 -2.85 0.13 14.14
C ALA A 43 -1.52 -0.58 13.88
N TYR A 44 -1.43 -1.39 12.82
CA TYR A 44 -0.20 -2.07 12.43
C TYR A 44 0.88 -1.08 11.94
N ASP A 45 0.49 -0.07 11.17
CA ASP A 45 1.44 0.89 10.59
C ASP A 45 2.10 1.78 11.64
N ARG A 46 1.37 2.14 12.71
CA ARG A 46 1.90 2.92 13.83
C ARG A 46 3.00 2.21 14.63
N LEU A 47 3.10 0.88 14.51
CA LEU A 47 4.17 0.11 15.14
C LEU A 47 5.49 0.22 14.37
N TYR A 48 5.46 0.69 13.12
CA TYR A 48 6.66 0.89 12.34
C TYR A 48 7.30 2.23 12.68
N ASN A 49 8.55 2.20 13.15
CA ASN A 49 9.33 3.40 13.44
C ASN A 49 10.43 3.62 12.38
N PRO A 50 10.27 4.55 11.43
CA PRO A 50 11.29 4.84 10.41
C PRO A 50 12.56 5.50 10.98
N GLN A 51 12.55 6.00 12.21
CA GLN A 51 13.74 6.59 12.84
C GLN A 51 14.63 5.54 13.52
N GLU A 52 14.09 4.36 13.82
CA GLU A 52 14.78 3.26 14.51
C GLU A 52 14.99 2.08 13.56
N LEU A 53 15.58 2.36 12.40
CA LEU A 53 15.90 1.32 11.42
C LEU A 53 17.12 0.52 11.84
N ASP A 54 16.95 -0.79 11.90
CA ASP A 54 17.97 -1.78 12.14
C ASP A 54 18.17 -2.67 10.90
N LYS A 55 19.26 -3.43 10.89
CA LYS A 55 19.66 -4.33 9.79
C LYS A 55 20.03 -5.70 10.32
N ILE A 56 19.20 -6.68 10.00
CA ILE A 56 19.49 -8.08 10.30
C ILE A 56 20.05 -8.79 9.06
N LYS A 57 20.96 -9.74 9.29
CA LYS A 57 21.47 -10.64 8.24
C LYS A 57 21.29 -12.07 8.71
N GLY A 58 20.70 -12.89 7.86
CA GLY A 58 20.51 -14.30 8.15
C GLY A 58 20.03 -15.08 6.95
N THR A 59 19.73 -16.34 7.18
CA THR A 59 19.24 -17.28 6.17
C THR A 59 17.75 -17.48 6.34
N VAL A 60 16.99 -17.39 5.25
CA VAL A 60 15.55 -17.67 5.27
C VAL A 60 15.34 -19.17 5.52
N VAL A 61 14.79 -19.53 6.67
CA VAL A 61 14.50 -20.94 7.00
C VAL A 61 13.06 -21.32 6.71
N LYS A 62 12.16 -20.33 6.66
CA LYS A 62 10.74 -20.57 6.38
C LYS A 62 10.08 -19.33 5.78
N ILE A 63 9.16 -19.56 4.86
CA ILE A 63 8.22 -18.54 4.37
C ILE A 63 6.83 -18.98 4.80
N GLN A 64 6.11 -18.12 5.50
CA GLN A 64 4.79 -18.45 6.04
C GLN A 64 3.83 -17.27 5.95
N GLU A 65 2.55 -17.60 5.89
CA GLU A 65 1.49 -16.60 6.00
C GLU A 65 1.18 -16.37 7.49
N VAL A 66 1.03 -15.11 7.87
CA VAL A 66 0.76 -14.68 9.25
C VAL A 66 -0.34 -13.65 9.26
N THR A 67 -1.07 -13.57 10.37
CA THR A 67 -2.09 -12.54 10.59
C THR A 67 -1.61 -11.67 11.74
N PRO A 68 -1.00 -10.49 11.48
CA PRO A 68 -0.30 -9.72 12.52
C PRO A 68 -1.22 -9.30 13.67
N LEU A 69 -2.41 -8.78 13.34
CA LEU A 69 -3.42 -8.36 14.30
C LEU A 69 -4.73 -9.12 14.05
N GLU A 70 -5.54 -9.28 15.10
CA GLU A 70 -6.83 -9.97 14.97
C GLU A 70 -7.76 -9.19 14.03
N GLY A 71 -8.43 -9.89 13.11
CA GLY A 71 -9.26 -9.28 12.06
C GLY A 71 -8.49 -8.66 10.89
N MET A 72 -7.16 -8.75 10.88
CA MET A 72 -6.32 -8.27 9.78
C MET A 72 -6.28 -9.28 8.62
N SER A 73 -6.12 -8.80 7.39
CA SER A 73 -5.84 -9.65 6.23
C SER A 73 -4.49 -10.35 6.39
N PRO A 74 -4.33 -11.57 5.84
CA PRO A 74 -3.08 -12.31 5.93
C PRO A 74 -1.92 -11.54 5.28
N GLY A 75 -0.77 -11.61 5.92
CA GLY A 75 0.52 -11.11 5.46
C GLY A 75 1.51 -12.23 5.20
N VAL A 76 2.57 -11.92 4.47
CA VAL A 76 3.71 -12.80 4.24
C VAL A 76 4.79 -12.46 5.27
N ALA A 77 5.29 -13.47 5.96
CA ALA A 77 6.43 -13.37 6.85
C ALA A 77 7.52 -14.39 6.52
N LEU A 78 8.76 -14.01 6.80
CA LEU A 78 9.94 -14.86 6.72
C LEU A 78 10.38 -15.21 8.13
N THR A 79 10.73 -16.45 8.39
CA THR A 79 11.56 -16.80 9.52
C THR A 79 13.00 -16.78 9.05
N VAL A 80 13.81 -15.92 9.66
CA VAL A 80 15.22 -15.75 9.31
C VAL A 80 16.06 -16.19 10.49
N GLU A 81 17.00 -17.09 10.23
CA GLU A 81 17.95 -17.59 11.22
C GLU A 81 19.27 -16.84 11.06
N ASP A 82 19.78 -16.27 12.15
CA ASP A 82 21.10 -15.65 12.17
C ASP A 82 22.22 -16.70 12.24
N LYS A 83 23.46 -16.25 12.40
CA LYS A 83 24.62 -17.15 12.50
C LYS A 83 24.68 -17.91 13.83
N ASP A 84 24.04 -17.38 14.86
CA ASP A 84 24.04 -17.91 16.22
C ASP A 84 22.87 -18.87 16.46
N GLY A 85 22.01 -19.08 15.44
CA GLY A 85 20.84 -19.95 15.49
C GLY A 85 19.58 -19.27 16.00
N THR A 86 19.62 -17.94 16.22
CA THR A 86 18.46 -17.16 16.65
C THR A 86 17.52 -16.94 15.48
N LYS A 87 16.23 -17.20 15.68
CA LYS A 87 15.19 -17.05 14.67
C LYS A 87 14.42 -15.75 14.89
N ALA A 88 14.47 -14.87 13.91
CA ALA A 88 13.65 -13.66 13.86
C ALA A 88 12.44 -13.87 12.94
N LEU A 89 11.25 -13.45 13.40
CA LEU A 89 10.07 -13.38 12.55
C LEU A 89 10.03 -12.03 11.84
N VAL A 90 10.06 -12.05 10.52
CA VAL A 90 10.17 -10.86 9.67
C VAL A 90 8.88 -10.68 8.89
N HIS A 91 8.14 -9.61 9.12
CA HIS A 91 6.94 -9.30 8.34
C HIS A 91 7.31 -8.51 7.09
N LEU A 92 6.91 -8.99 5.92
CA LEU A 92 7.14 -8.30 4.64
C LEU A 92 5.99 -7.38 4.27
N GLY A 93 4.75 -7.84 4.44
CA GLY A 93 3.57 -7.09 4.00
C GLY A 93 2.37 -8.00 3.71
N PRO A 94 1.30 -7.45 3.14
CA PRO A 94 0.08 -8.19 2.88
C PRO A 94 0.24 -9.24 1.79
N ARG A 95 -0.42 -10.40 1.96
CA ARG A 95 -0.40 -11.53 1.01
C ARG A 95 -1.03 -11.22 -0.33
N TRP A 96 -1.97 -10.28 -0.36
CA TRP A 96 -2.60 -9.82 -1.60
C TRP A 96 -1.68 -8.90 -2.42
N PHE A 97 -0.65 -8.31 -1.81
CA PHE A 97 0.35 -7.50 -2.49
C PHE A 97 1.61 -8.30 -2.82
N ILE A 98 2.00 -9.20 -1.92
CA ILE A 98 3.22 -10.00 -2.02
C ILE A 98 2.83 -11.43 -2.39
N ASP A 99 3.28 -11.87 -3.57
CA ASP A 99 3.21 -13.28 -3.93
C ASP A 99 4.53 -13.98 -3.56
N PRO A 100 4.51 -14.93 -2.60
CA PRO A 100 5.69 -15.70 -2.20
C PRO A 100 6.39 -16.43 -3.36
N LYS A 101 5.67 -16.71 -4.46
CA LYS A 101 6.24 -17.41 -5.62
C LYS A 101 7.01 -16.48 -6.55
N THR A 102 6.64 -15.21 -6.62
CA THR A 102 7.24 -14.23 -7.55
C THR A 102 8.13 -13.21 -6.85
N MET A 103 8.13 -13.16 -5.51
CA MET A 103 8.95 -12.24 -4.72
C MET A 103 10.47 -12.50 -4.81
N GLY A 104 10.95 -13.55 -5.49
CA GLY A 104 12.38 -13.81 -5.71
C GLY A 104 13.19 -14.28 -4.48
N ILE A 105 12.55 -14.38 -3.31
CA ILE A 105 13.13 -14.86 -2.05
C ILE A 105 12.62 -16.28 -1.78
N GLN A 106 13.54 -17.19 -1.47
CA GLN A 106 13.29 -18.61 -1.23
C GLN A 106 13.92 -19.06 0.09
N VAL A 107 13.44 -20.19 0.60
CA VAL A 107 14.07 -20.87 1.74
C VAL A 107 15.49 -21.29 1.35
N GLY A 108 16.46 -21.03 2.22
CA GLY A 108 17.89 -21.23 1.99
C GLY A 108 18.63 -19.97 1.53
N ASP A 109 17.92 -18.91 1.14
CA ASP A 109 18.57 -17.67 0.72
C ASP A 109 19.17 -16.91 1.91
N THR A 110 20.42 -16.47 1.78
CA THR A 110 21.00 -15.48 2.67
C THR A 110 20.51 -14.08 2.28
N VAL A 111 19.83 -13.42 3.22
CA VAL A 111 19.25 -12.10 3.01
C VAL A 111 19.76 -11.09 4.04
N LYS A 112 19.84 -9.83 3.62
CA LYS A 112 20.04 -8.67 4.50
C LYS A 112 18.77 -7.85 4.50
N ILE A 113 18.11 -7.75 5.65
CA ILE A 113 16.82 -7.09 5.78
C ILE A 113 17.05 -5.81 6.56
N THR A 114 16.52 -4.69 6.05
CA THR A 114 16.44 -3.42 6.77
C THR A 114 15.00 -3.21 7.18
N GLY A 115 14.77 -2.80 8.42
CA GLY A 115 13.43 -2.66 9.00
C GLY A 115 13.52 -2.13 10.42
N CYS A 116 12.46 -2.25 11.20
CA CYS A 116 12.49 -1.92 12.62
C CYS A 116 11.88 -3.06 13.44
N TRP A 117 12.30 -3.17 14.70
CA TRP A 117 11.67 -4.08 15.66
C TRP A 117 10.35 -3.47 16.14
N ALA A 118 9.33 -4.31 16.26
CA ALA A 118 8.02 -3.95 16.76
C ALA A 118 7.50 -5.05 17.67
N ASP A 119 6.88 -4.66 18.79
CA ASP A 119 6.12 -5.59 19.61
C ASP A 119 4.70 -5.71 19.06
N ILE A 120 4.34 -6.93 18.65
CA ILE A 120 3.00 -7.26 18.18
C ILE A 120 2.48 -8.39 19.07
N LYS A 121 1.51 -8.07 19.94
CA LYS A 121 0.89 -9.03 20.88
C LYS A 121 1.90 -9.66 21.86
N GLY A 122 2.91 -8.92 22.32
CA GLY A 122 3.94 -9.43 23.23
C GLY A 122 4.96 -10.34 22.53
N GLN A 123 4.96 -10.36 21.20
CA GLN A 123 5.96 -11.04 20.39
C GLN A 123 6.77 -9.99 19.64
N GLU A 124 8.10 -10.10 19.74
CA GLU A 124 9.00 -9.27 18.98
C GLU A 124 9.00 -9.70 17.50
N VAL A 125 8.71 -8.76 16.62
CA VAL A 125 8.60 -8.96 15.18
C VAL A 125 9.44 -7.91 14.47
N PHE A 126 10.16 -8.33 13.43
CA PHE A 126 10.91 -7.43 12.58
C PHE A 126 10.06 -6.97 11.39
N MET A 127 9.65 -5.71 11.36
CA MET A 127 8.90 -5.15 10.25
C MET A 127 9.85 -4.71 9.14
N ALA A 128 9.87 -5.45 8.03
CA ALA A 128 10.78 -5.16 6.93
C ALA A 128 10.40 -3.88 6.18
N SER A 129 11.42 -3.11 5.80
CA SER A 129 11.36 -2.01 4.85
C SER A 129 11.87 -2.45 3.47
N LYS A 130 12.99 -3.18 3.48
CA LYS A 130 13.60 -3.75 2.28
C LYS A 130 14.38 -5.02 2.60
N VAL A 131 14.41 -5.94 1.65
CA VAL A 131 15.15 -7.19 1.70
C VAL A 131 16.14 -7.23 0.54
N LYS A 132 17.43 -7.40 0.84
CA LYS A 132 18.46 -7.64 -0.17
C LYS A 132 18.87 -9.10 -0.18
N LYS A 133 19.00 -9.69 -1.36
CA LYS A 133 19.54 -11.03 -1.58
C LYS A 133 20.75 -10.92 -2.51
N GLY A 134 21.92 -11.28 -2.01
CA GLY A 134 23.17 -11.04 -2.73
C GLY A 134 23.36 -9.57 -3.09
N ASP A 135 23.95 -9.32 -4.25
CA ASP A 135 24.32 -7.96 -4.69
C ASP A 135 23.33 -7.35 -5.70
N HIS A 136 22.55 -8.18 -6.41
CA HIS A 136 21.71 -7.75 -7.54
C HIS A 136 20.21 -7.82 -7.28
N PHE A 137 19.77 -8.35 -6.14
CA PHE A 137 18.35 -8.47 -5.83
C PHE A 137 17.98 -7.62 -4.61
N GLU A 138 17.03 -6.70 -4.81
CA GLU A 138 16.43 -5.90 -3.75
C GLU A 138 14.90 -5.92 -3.88
N PHE A 139 14.23 -6.22 -2.77
CA PHE A 139 12.78 -6.23 -2.65
C PHE A 139 12.36 -5.19 -1.62
N LYS A 140 11.75 -4.09 -2.09
CA LYS A 140 11.28 -2.98 -1.26
C LYS A 140 9.79 -3.13 -0.96
N VAL A 141 9.43 -2.93 0.30
CA VAL A 141 8.04 -3.00 0.80
C VAL A 141 7.59 -1.71 1.46
N ARG A 142 8.51 -0.89 1.97
CA ARG A 142 8.24 0.44 2.54
C ARG A 142 9.29 1.45 2.08
N LEU A 143 8.91 2.72 2.00
CA LEU A 143 9.87 3.80 1.73
C LEU A 143 10.79 3.98 2.94
N THR A 144 12.10 4.03 2.71
CA THR A 144 13.09 4.22 3.78
C THR A 144 13.01 5.63 4.39
N LYS A 145 12.56 6.63 3.62
CA LYS A 145 12.45 8.02 4.07
C LYS A 145 11.38 8.22 5.15
N ASP A 146 10.16 7.76 4.87
CA ASP A 146 8.99 8.07 5.69
C ASP A 146 8.26 6.82 6.22
N GLY A 147 8.73 5.61 5.89
CA GLY A 147 8.09 4.35 6.29
C GLY A 147 6.81 4.01 5.53
N THR A 148 6.41 4.84 4.55
CA THR A 148 5.17 4.65 3.78
C THR A 148 5.15 3.29 3.10
N PRO A 149 4.10 2.47 3.31
CA PRO A 149 4.00 1.16 2.68
C PRO A 149 3.72 1.22 1.19
N PHE A 150 4.42 0.39 0.41
CA PHE A 150 4.32 0.37 -1.05
C PHE A 150 2.92 -0.03 -1.54
N TRP A 151 2.21 -0.86 -0.78
CA TRP A 151 0.84 -1.27 -1.10
C TRP A 151 -0.22 -0.18 -0.88
N THR A 152 0.18 0.96 -0.31
CA THR A 152 -0.68 2.16 -0.19
C THR A 152 -0.38 3.20 -1.27
N MET A 153 0.65 2.98 -2.09
CA MET A 153 1.06 3.87 -3.17
C MET A 153 0.40 3.48 -4.49
N SER A 154 0.22 4.45 -5.38
CA SER A 154 -0.24 4.18 -6.73
C SER A 154 0.85 3.46 -7.56
N PRO A 155 0.49 2.68 -8.58
CA PRO A 155 1.45 2.03 -9.47
C PRO A 155 2.45 3.01 -10.12
N GLU A 156 2.00 4.23 -10.43
CA GLU A 156 2.85 5.27 -11.02
C GLU A 156 3.93 5.76 -10.06
N GLU A 157 3.59 5.95 -8.79
CA GLU A 157 4.56 6.32 -7.75
C GLU A 157 5.55 5.18 -7.50
N LEU A 158 5.08 3.93 -7.45
CA LEU A 158 5.95 2.76 -7.33
C LEU A 158 6.92 2.64 -8.51
N ALA A 159 6.45 2.93 -9.73
CA ALA A 159 7.30 2.91 -10.92
C ALA A 159 8.37 4.02 -10.87
N LYS A 160 8.00 5.22 -10.42
CA LYS A 160 8.95 6.34 -10.23
C LYS A 160 10.01 5.99 -9.19
N GLU A 161 9.62 5.44 -8.04
CA GLU A 161 10.54 5.03 -6.98
C GLU A 161 11.46 3.89 -7.42
N ARG A 162 10.96 2.94 -8.22
CA ARG A 162 11.80 1.86 -8.78
C ARG A 162 12.74 2.33 -9.89
N ALA A 163 12.40 3.42 -10.58
CA ALA A 163 13.22 3.99 -11.65
C ALA A 163 14.24 5.03 -11.16
N ALA A 164 14.09 5.51 -9.91
CA ALA A 164 14.98 6.46 -9.28
C ALA A 164 16.17 5.80 -8.54
N ASP A 165 16.20 4.47 -8.47
CA ASP A 165 17.26 3.64 -7.88
C ASP A 165 18.12 2.97 -8.97
#